data_AF-A0A7X7K2R3-F1
#
_entry.id   AF-A0A7X7K2R3-F1
#
_cell.length_a   1.000
_cell.length_b   1.000
_cell.length_c   1.000
_cell.angle_alpha   90.00
_cell.angle_beta   90.00
_cell.angle_gamma   90.00
#
_symmetry.space_group_name_H-M   'P 1'
#
loop_
_entity.id
_entity.type
_entity.pdbx_description
1 polymer ?
#
loop_
_entity_poly.entity_id
_entity_poly.type
_entity_poly.pdbx_seq_one_letter_code
_entity_poly.pdbx_strand_id
1 'polypeptide(L)'
;MFGRGRSTHRALAERADKLGLDEQSLGARAQVDPRRVADALESDIDLEATLSVGEVKRMLQVLDLDFLTVFGMPCAFCKQADAALAERLTGLRSLPRDELIARRREELSLSQDGLLAKLGITAWYERNAERTWAQNRMRLWRAVEEAPDAIDELSLDQVRLLNRVLLLPMHLLVGVRCGACGR
;
A
#
# COMPACT_ATOMS: atom_id res chain seq x y z
N MET A 1 -9.42 12.20 -18.07
CA MET A 1 -8.63 11.28 -17.23
C MET A 1 -9.34 11.20 -15.88
N PHE A 2 -10.41 10.42 -15.77
CA PHE A 2 -11.33 10.41 -14.62
C PHE A 2 -11.63 8.96 -14.22
N GLY A 3 -11.72 8.66 -12.92
CA GLY A 3 -12.67 7.63 -12.45
C GLY A 3 -12.17 6.45 -11.62
N ARG A 4 -10.88 6.30 -11.28
CA ARG A 4 -10.46 5.12 -10.48
C ARG A 4 -10.89 5.18 -9.01
N GLY A 5 -10.94 6.37 -8.38
CA GLY A 5 -11.41 6.50 -7.01
C GLY A 5 -12.87 6.06 -6.83
N ARG A 6 -13.79 6.53 -7.69
CA ARG A 6 -15.24 6.32 -7.51
C ARG A 6 -15.68 4.84 -7.53
N SER A 7 -14.95 3.95 -8.22
CA SER A 7 -15.30 2.53 -8.27
C SER A 7 -14.96 1.77 -6.98
N THR A 8 -13.88 2.16 -6.31
CA THR A 8 -13.34 1.45 -5.14
C THR A 8 -14.21 1.66 -3.91
N HIS A 9 -14.57 2.92 -3.63
CA HIS A 9 -15.46 3.31 -2.53
C HIS A 9 -16.85 2.68 -2.68
N ARG A 10 -17.42 2.78 -3.87
CA ARG A 10 -18.73 2.23 -4.17
C ARG A 10 -18.75 0.71 -3.97
N ALA A 11 -17.70 0.00 -4.39
CA ALA A 11 -17.61 -1.44 -4.18
C ALA A 11 -17.53 -1.82 -2.70
N LEU A 12 -16.84 -1.02 -1.87
CA LEU A 12 -16.78 -1.20 -0.42
C LEU A 12 -18.16 -0.98 0.22
N ALA A 13 -18.81 0.15 -0.05
CA ALA A 13 -20.12 0.50 0.48
C ALA A 13 -21.19 -0.53 0.08
N GLU A 14 -21.28 -0.88 -1.21
CA GLU A 14 -22.23 -1.88 -1.69
C GLU A 14 -22.00 -3.27 -1.06
N ARG A 15 -20.75 -3.61 -0.72
CA ARG A 15 -20.44 -4.87 -0.05
C ARG A 15 -20.77 -4.82 1.44
N ALA A 16 -20.49 -3.72 2.12
CA ALA A 16 -20.85 -3.50 3.52
C ALA A 16 -22.38 -3.58 3.71
N ASP A 17 -23.14 -2.91 2.84
CA ASP A 17 -24.61 -2.94 2.84
C ASP A 17 -25.16 -4.36 2.65
N LYS A 18 -24.62 -5.12 1.69
CA LYS A 18 -25.03 -6.52 1.45
C LYS A 18 -24.76 -7.43 2.65
N LEU A 19 -23.76 -7.11 3.47
CA LEU A 19 -23.41 -7.84 4.67
C LEU A 19 -24.11 -7.30 5.92
N GLY A 20 -24.90 -6.21 5.79
CA GLY A 20 -25.58 -5.55 6.90
C GLY A 20 -24.60 -4.98 7.93
N LEU A 21 -23.44 -4.49 7.48
CA LEU A 21 -22.40 -3.93 8.33
C LEU A 21 -22.44 -2.41 8.26
N ASP A 22 -22.74 -1.77 9.40
CA ASP A 22 -22.52 -0.34 9.60
C ASP A 22 -21.04 -0.05 9.93
N GLU A 23 -20.68 1.23 10.01
CA GLU A 23 -19.30 1.69 10.22
C GLU A 23 -18.75 1.20 11.57
N GLN A 24 -19.62 1.13 12.59
CA GLN A 24 -19.31 0.60 13.91
C GLN A 24 -18.95 -0.89 13.84
N SER A 25 -19.80 -1.69 13.21
CA SER A 25 -19.62 -3.15 13.11
C SER A 25 -18.43 -3.50 12.22
N LEU A 26 -18.26 -2.80 11.09
CA LEU A 26 -17.12 -2.99 10.21
C LEU A 26 -15.82 -2.56 10.90
N GLY A 27 -15.80 -1.39 11.54
CA GLY A 27 -14.65 -0.89 12.30
C GLY A 27 -14.24 -1.83 13.43
N ALA A 28 -15.20 -2.35 14.20
CA ALA A 28 -14.93 -3.31 15.27
C ALA A 28 -14.32 -4.61 14.73
N ARG A 29 -14.86 -5.17 13.64
CA ARG A 29 -14.35 -6.42 13.04
C ARG A 29 -13.00 -6.24 12.37
N ALA A 30 -12.79 -5.11 11.69
CA ALA A 30 -11.57 -4.79 10.98
C ALA A 30 -10.48 -4.20 11.89
N GLN A 31 -10.81 -3.89 13.16
CA GLN A 31 -9.94 -3.15 14.08
C GLN A 31 -9.46 -1.84 13.43
N VAL A 32 -10.43 -1.04 12.97
CA VAL A 32 -10.25 0.29 12.38
C VAL A 32 -11.20 1.24 13.09
N ASP A 33 -10.76 2.47 13.35
CA ASP A 33 -11.63 3.51 13.93
C ASP A 33 -12.90 3.68 13.08
N PRO A 34 -14.11 3.55 13.65
CA PRO A 34 -15.37 3.71 12.91
C PRO A 34 -15.46 5.03 12.15
N ARG A 35 -14.84 6.11 12.62
CA ARG A 35 -14.81 7.40 11.89
C ARG A 35 -14.03 7.28 10.58
N ARG A 36 -12.91 6.57 10.60
CA ARG A 36 -12.10 6.32 9.42
C ARG A 36 -12.78 5.34 8.46
N VAL A 37 -13.59 4.43 8.99
CA VAL A 37 -14.48 3.58 8.18
C VAL A 37 -15.58 4.41 7.53
N ALA A 38 -16.22 5.31 8.26
CA ALA A 38 -17.22 6.24 7.70
C ALA A 38 -16.61 7.06 6.57
N ASP A 39 -15.44 7.67 6.80
CA ASP A 39 -14.71 8.40 5.75
C ASP A 39 -14.41 7.51 4.54
N ALA A 40 -14.06 6.25 4.75
CA ALA A 40 -13.78 5.30 3.68
C ALA A 40 -15.02 4.91 2.85
N LEU A 41 -16.20 4.82 3.47
CA LEU A 41 -17.45 4.43 2.81
C LEU A 41 -18.17 5.61 2.17
N GLU A 42 -18.14 6.78 2.82
CA GLU A 42 -18.92 7.96 2.44
C GLU A 42 -18.13 9.00 1.64
N SER A 43 -16.81 9.10 1.86
CA SER A 43 -16.03 10.21 1.33
C SER A 43 -15.59 9.99 -0.12
N ASP A 44 -15.62 11.07 -0.90
CA ASP A 44 -14.93 11.18 -2.20
C ASP A 44 -13.39 11.27 -2.05
N ILE A 45 -12.88 11.33 -0.82
CA ILE A 45 -11.44 11.37 -0.54
C ILE A 45 -10.83 10.01 -0.84
N ASP A 46 -9.81 10.00 -1.70
CA ASP A 46 -9.11 8.79 -2.14
C ASP A 46 -8.66 7.93 -0.95
N LEU A 47 -9.26 6.74 -0.77
CA LEU A 47 -8.89 5.72 0.23
C LEU A 47 -7.38 5.50 0.30
N GLU A 48 -6.76 5.62 -0.86
CA GLU A 48 -5.34 5.41 -1.11
C GLU A 48 -4.46 6.44 -0.38
N ALA A 49 -5.03 7.58 0.02
CA ALA A 49 -4.36 8.65 0.73
C ALA A 49 -4.67 8.69 2.25
N THR A 50 -5.84 8.22 2.67
CA THR A 50 -6.36 8.38 4.05
C THR A 50 -6.18 7.16 4.95
N LEU A 51 -6.32 5.95 4.42
CA LEU A 51 -6.15 4.73 5.20
C LEU A 51 -4.75 4.15 5.02
N SER A 52 -4.24 3.50 6.06
CA SER A 52 -3.04 2.69 5.92
C SER A 52 -3.36 1.40 5.15
N VAL A 53 -2.36 0.83 4.47
CA VAL A 53 -2.51 -0.44 3.75
C VAL A 53 -3.00 -1.55 4.69
N GLY A 54 -2.56 -1.58 5.94
CA GLY A 54 -3.01 -2.52 6.96
C GLY A 54 -4.49 -2.37 7.30
N GLU A 55 -4.97 -1.13 7.47
CA GLU A 55 -6.39 -0.85 7.70
C GLU A 55 -7.24 -1.32 6.51
N VAL A 56 -6.82 -0.97 5.29
CA VAL A 56 -7.48 -1.39 4.06
C VAL A 56 -7.55 -2.91 3.95
N LYS A 57 -6.45 -3.62 4.18
CA LYS A 57 -6.42 -5.09 4.15
C LYS A 57 -7.41 -5.72 5.12
N ARG A 58 -7.44 -5.25 6.37
CA ARG A 58 -8.36 -5.80 7.39
C ARG A 58 -9.82 -5.52 7.03
N MET A 59 -10.12 -4.32 6.52
CA MET A 59 -11.48 -4.01 6.02
C MET A 59 -11.87 -4.93 4.86
N LEU A 60 -11.01 -5.08 3.87
CA LEU A 60 -11.28 -5.95 2.72
C LEU A 60 -11.43 -7.42 3.11
N GLN A 61 -10.67 -7.89 4.11
CA GLN A 61 -10.82 -9.23 4.66
C GLN A 61 -12.20 -9.44 5.28
N VAL A 62 -12.71 -8.47 6.07
CA VAL A 62 -14.06 -8.54 6.65
C VAL A 62 -15.14 -8.53 5.56
N LEU A 63 -14.92 -7.77 4.50
CA LEU A 63 -15.84 -7.65 3.37
C LEU A 63 -15.72 -8.78 2.35
N ASP A 64 -14.76 -9.70 2.52
CA ASP A 64 -14.45 -10.77 1.57
C ASP A 64 -14.21 -10.23 0.15
N LEU A 65 -13.34 -9.22 0.06
CA LEU A 65 -12.95 -8.55 -1.18
C LEU A 65 -11.46 -8.74 -1.45
N ASP A 66 -11.14 -9.01 -2.72
CA ASP A 66 -9.75 -9.15 -3.16
C ASP A 66 -9.09 -7.76 -3.37
N PHE A 67 -7.95 -7.55 -2.71
CA PHE A 67 -7.20 -6.29 -2.74
C PHE A 67 -6.81 -5.88 -4.17
N LEU A 68 -6.31 -6.83 -4.97
CA LEU A 68 -5.86 -6.53 -6.33
C LEU A 68 -7.02 -6.11 -7.22
N THR A 69 -8.17 -6.76 -7.06
CA THR A 69 -9.39 -6.48 -7.80
C THR A 69 -9.94 -5.10 -7.45
N VAL A 70 -10.07 -4.81 -6.15
CA VAL A 70 -10.61 -3.54 -5.64
C VAL A 70 -9.80 -2.33 -6.15
N PHE A 71 -8.48 -2.43 -6.16
CA PHE A 71 -7.61 -1.35 -6.63
C PHE A 71 -7.16 -1.47 -8.09
N GLY A 72 -7.72 -2.43 -8.85
CA GLY A 72 -7.35 -2.69 -10.24
C GLY A 72 -5.84 -2.94 -10.45
N MET A 73 -5.17 -3.52 -9.46
CA MET A 73 -3.74 -3.79 -9.50
C MET A 73 -3.43 -5.08 -10.27
N PRO A 74 -2.57 -5.02 -11.29
CA PRO A 74 -2.16 -6.24 -11.99
C PRO A 74 -1.20 -7.06 -11.12
N CYS A 75 -1.43 -8.37 -11.06
CA CYS A 75 -0.43 -9.31 -10.58
C CYS A 75 0.73 -9.37 -11.59
N ALA A 76 1.96 -9.13 -11.13
CA ALA A 76 3.12 -9.12 -12.02
C ALA A 76 3.44 -10.50 -12.60
N PHE A 77 3.04 -11.58 -11.91
CA PHE A 77 3.24 -12.95 -12.38
C PHE A 77 2.19 -13.36 -13.41
N CYS A 78 0.90 -13.08 -13.17
CA CYS A 78 -0.16 -13.42 -14.12
C CYS A 78 -0.04 -12.66 -15.43
N LYS A 79 0.44 -11.41 -15.38
CA LYS A 79 0.52 -10.57 -16.59
C LYS A 79 1.73 -10.88 -17.47
N GLN A 80 2.67 -11.74 -17.03
CA GLN A 80 3.89 -12.18 -17.74
C GLN A 80 4.51 -11.10 -18.65
N ALA A 81 4.68 -9.87 -18.14
CA ALA A 81 5.14 -8.77 -18.98
C ALA A 81 6.61 -8.93 -19.41
N ASP A 82 7.39 -9.76 -18.71
CA ASP A 82 8.77 -10.07 -19.02
C ASP A 82 9.18 -11.34 -18.23
N ALA A 83 9.65 -12.39 -18.93
CA ALA A 83 10.10 -13.64 -18.32
C ALA A 83 11.31 -13.43 -17.40
N ALA A 84 12.21 -12.51 -17.76
CA ALA A 84 13.38 -12.16 -16.94
C ALA A 84 12.97 -11.41 -15.67
N LEU A 85 11.94 -10.54 -15.76
CA LEU A 85 11.35 -9.91 -14.58
C LEU A 85 10.65 -10.96 -13.70
N ALA A 86 9.88 -11.88 -14.27
CA ALA A 86 9.19 -12.92 -13.51
C ALA A 86 10.17 -13.87 -12.78
N GLU A 87 11.25 -14.27 -13.44
CA GLU A 87 12.32 -15.09 -12.84
C GLU A 87 13.02 -14.33 -11.71
N ARG A 88 13.43 -13.07 -11.96
CA ARG A 88 14.01 -12.20 -10.92
C ARG A 88 13.06 -12.00 -9.74
N LEU A 89 11.77 -11.77 -10.01
CA LEU A 89 10.74 -11.59 -8.98
C LEU A 89 10.45 -12.89 -8.22
N THR A 90 10.71 -14.07 -8.81
CA THR A 90 10.48 -15.35 -8.14
C THR A 90 11.47 -15.55 -6.99
N GLY A 91 12.75 -15.19 -7.18
CA GLY A 91 13.75 -15.17 -6.10
C GLY A 91 13.50 -14.08 -5.05
N LEU A 92 12.88 -12.97 -5.47
CA LEU A 92 12.53 -11.86 -4.59
C LEU A 92 11.26 -12.12 -3.75
N ARG A 93 10.35 -13.00 -4.20
CA ARG A 93 9.08 -13.30 -3.50
C ARG A 93 9.31 -13.97 -2.14
N SER A 94 10.33 -14.82 -2.02
CA SER A 94 10.64 -15.51 -0.77
C SER A 94 11.23 -14.58 0.28
N LEU A 95 11.65 -13.38 -0.13
CA LEU A 95 12.24 -12.42 0.79
C LEU A 95 11.14 -11.71 1.59
N PRO A 96 11.37 -11.50 2.89
CA PRO A 96 10.71 -10.46 3.68
C PRO A 96 10.71 -9.09 2.96
N ARG A 97 9.73 -8.22 3.26
CA ARG A 97 9.55 -6.95 2.51
C ARG A 97 10.72 -5.98 2.66
N ASP A 98 11.36 -5.94 3.83
CA ASP A 98 12.62 -5.20 4.07
C ASP A 98 13.73 -5.74 3.18
N GLU A 99 13.95 -7.05 3.19
CA GLU A 99 14.98 -7.69 2.39
C GLU A 99 14.71 -7.46 0.90
N LEU A 100 13.45 -7.50 0.47
CA LEU A 100 13.02 -7.16 -0.89
C LEU A 100 13.41 -5.71 -1.26
N ILE A 101 13.11 -4.75 -0.40
CA ILE A 101 13.42 -3.32 -0.62
C ILE A 101 14.93 -3.10 -0.62
N ALA A 102 15.64 -3.65 0.36
CA ALA A 102 17.09 -3.54 0.49
C ALA A 102 17.79 -4.15 -0.73
N ARG A 103 17.41 -5.37 -1.10
CA ARG A 103 17.96 -6.07 -2.28
C ARG A 103 17.71 -5.28 -3.55
N ARG A 104 16.49 -4.74 -3.72
CA ARG A 104 16.19 -3.93 -4.91
C ARG A 104 16.96 -2.63 -4.95
N ARG A 105 17.16 -1.99 -3.79
CA ARG A 105 17.97 -0.78 -3.65
C ARG A 105 19.42 -1.05 -4.11
N GLU A 106 20.00 -2.17 -3.70
CA GLU A 106 21.32 -2.62 -4.15
C GLU A 106 21.38 -2.85 -5.66
N GLU A 107 20.41 -3.57 -6.24
CA GLU A 107 20.34 -3.80 -7.69
C GLU A 107 20.27 -2.51 -8.50
N LEU A 108 19.65 -1.46 -7.94
CA LEU A 108 19.56 -0.14 -8.55
C LEU A 108 20.76 0.75 -8.25
N SER A 109 21.77 0.25 -7.51
CA SER A 109 22.93 1.03 -7.04
C SER A 109 22.51 2.31 -6.32
N LEU A 110 21.40 2.25 -5.58
CA LEU A 110 20.90 3.39 -4.80
C LEU A 110 21.50 3.34 -3.40
N SER A 111 22.20 4.40 -3.01
CA SER A 111 22.50 4.60 -1.58
C SER A 111 21.20 4.88 -0.82
N GLN A 112 21.27 4.75 0.51
CA GLN A 112 20.20 5.16 1.41
C GLN A 112 19.78 6.62 1.14
N ASP A 113 20.75 7.54 1.18
CA ASP A 113 20.54 8.96 0.87
C ASP A 113 19.96 9.18 -0.53
N GLY A 114 20.41 8.39 -1.52
CA GLY A 114 19.91 8.45 -2.89
C GLY A 114 18.44 8.02 -3.00
N LEU A 115 18.03 7.02 -2.22
CA LEU A 115 16.64 6.59 -2.12
C LEU A 115 15.78 7.68 -1.46
N LEU A 116 16.23 8.22 -0.32
CA LEU A 116 15.53 9.30 0.39
C LEU A 116 15.38 10.55 -0.49
N ALA A 117 16.42 10.95 -1.21
CA ALA A 117 16.36 12.07 -2.15
C ALA A 117 15.36 11.83 -3.29
N LYS A 118 15.32 10.62 -3.87
CA LYS A 118 14.31 10.25 -4.89
C LYS A 118 12.90 10.20 -4.33
N LEU A 119 12.78 9.79 -3.08
CA LEU A 119 11.56 9.89 -2.29
C LEU A 119 11.38 11.28 -1.72
N GLY A 120 12.05 12.34 -2.18
CA GLY A 120 11.89 13.73 -1.71
C GLY A 120 11.87 13.91 -0.19
N ILE A 121 12.56 13.04 0.55
CA ILE A 121 12.84 13.16 1.98
C ILE A 121 14.16 13.90 2.06
N THR A 122 14.16 15.08 2.65
CA THR A 122 15.33 15.95 2.76
C THR A 122 15.56 16.30 4.22
N ALA A 123 16.76 16.80 4.55
CA ALA A 123 17.07 17.32 5.89
C ALA A 123 16.09 18.41 6.37
N TRP A 124 15.33 19.04 5.46
CA TRP A 124 14.27 19.97 5.86
C TRP A 124 13.07 19.26 6.51
N TYR A 125 12.69 18.06 6.03
CA TYR A 125 11.65 17.26 6.65
C TYR A 125 12.07 16.74 8.03
N GLU A 126 13.33 16.33 8.18
CA GLU A 126 13.89 15.90 9.47
C GLU A 126 13.87 17.04 10.51
N ARG A 127 14.27 18.25 10.11
CA ARG A 127 14.25 19.43 10.98
C ARG A 127 12.85 19.90 11.39
N ASN A 128 11.80 19.39 10.73
CA ASN A 128 10.42 19.77 11.00
C ASN A 128 9.57 18.52 11.33
N ALA A 129 10.19 17.43 11.79
CA ALA A 129 9.53 16.14 12.00
C ALA A 129 8.33 16.21 12.95
N GLU A 130 8.29 17.20 13.84
CA GLU A 130 7.20 17.47 14.77
C GLU A 130 5.95 18.07 14.10
N ARG A 131 6.09 18.63 12.89
CA ARG A 131 4.99 19.27 12.16
C ARG A 131 4.13 18.23 11.46
N THR A 132 2.81 18.38 11.55
CA THR A 132 1.82 17.48 10.94
C THR A 132 2.06 17.24 9.45
N TRP A 133 2.43 18.29 8.69
CA TRP A 133 2.72 18.17 7.25
C TRP A 133 4.00 17.37 6.96
N ALA A 134 4.95 17.31 7.89
CA ALA A 134 6.19 16.54 7.74
C ALA A 134 6.00 15.07 8.11
N GLN A 135 5.11 14.78 9.06
CA GLN A 135 4.88 13.43 9.60
C GLN A 135 4.59 12.38 8.53
N ASN A 136 3.87 12.72 7.46
CA ASN A 136 3.66 11.80 6.34
C ASN A 136 4.97 11.40 5.66
N ARG A 137 5.88 12.35 5.47
CA ARG A 137 7.17 12.08 4.84
C ARG A 137 8.11 11.30 5.77
N MET A 138 8.05 11.61 7.06
CA MET A 138 8.80 10.91 8.11
C MET A 138 8.32 9.48 8.33
N ARG A 139 7.01 9.20 8.23
CA ARG A 139 6.48 7.83 8.26
C ARG A 139 7.02 6.98 7.12
N LEU A 140 7.03 7.52 5.91
CA LEU A 140 7.63 6.86 4.75
C LEU A 140 9.12 6.58 4.97
N TRP A 141 9.86 7.53 5.53
CA TRP A 141 11.27 7.32 5.88
C TRP A 141 11.45 6.16 6.87
N ARG A 142 10.75 6.18 8.00
CA ARG A 142 10.83 5.11 9.01
C ARG A 142 10.45 3.74 8.45
N ALA A 143 9.43 3.67 7.61
CA ALA A 143 9.02 2.40 6.99
C ALA A 143 10.06 1.82 6.01
N VAL A 144 10.95 2.65 5.47
CA VAL A 144 12.00 2.21 4.55
C VAL A 144 13.28 1.83 5.31
N GLU A 145 13.57 2.51 6.42
CA GLU A 145 14.86 2.40 7.12
C GLU A 145 14.81 1.60 8.42
N GLU A 146 13.69 1.63 9.13
CA GLU A 146 13.61 1.16 10.52
C GLU A 146 12.77 -0.12 10.67
N ALA A 147 11.69 -0.31 9.89
CA ALA A 147 10.85 -1.49 10.00
C ALA A 147 9.99 -1.78 8.75
N PRO A 148 10.06 -2.97 8.14
CA PRO A 148 9.25 -3.34 6.96
C PRO A 148 7.77 -3.58 7.26
N ASP A 149 7.42 -3.97 8.48
CA ASP A 149 6.02 -4.09 8.89
C ASP A 149 5.33 -2.73 8.93
N ALA A 150 6.09 -1.65 9.04
CA ALA A 150 5.57 -0.29 8.95
C ALA A 150 5.11 0.08 7.53
N ILE A 151 5.37 -0.72 6.49
CA ILE A 151 4.75 -0.50 5.17
C ILE A 151 3.23 -0.62 5.26
N ASP A 152 2.70 -1.47 6.14
CA ASP A 152 1.26 -1.54 6.38
C ASP A 152 0.72 -0.34 7.16
N GLU A 153 1.58 0.50 7.72
CA GLU A 153 1.21 1.79 8.31
C GLU A 153 1.20 2.93 7.30
N LEU A 154 1.78 2.71 6.10
CA LEU A 154 1.77 3.68 5.01
C LEU A 154 0.42 3.69 4.29
N SER A 155 0.07 4.85 3.74
CA SER A 155 -1.00 4.96 2.76
C SER A 155 -0.57 4.34 1.42
N LEU A 156 -1.54 3.96 0.59
CA LEU A 156 -1.22 3.36 -0.71
C LEU A 156 -0.47 4.35 -1.63
N ASP A 157 -0.72 5.65 -1.52
CA ASP A 157 0.04 6.67 -2.24
C ASP A 157 1.51 6.72 -1.84
N GLN A 158 1.83 6.54 -0.57
CA GLN A 158 3.22 6.42 -0.13
C GLN A 158 3.87 5.16 -0.70
N VAL A 159 3.14 4.04 -0.72
CA VAL A 159 3.64 2.79 -1.35
C VAL A 159 3.82 2.96 -2.87
N ARG A 160 2.98 3.75 -3.55
CA ARG A 160 3.17 4.10 -4.96
C ARG A 160 4.43 4.92 -5.20
N LEU A 161 4.79 5.81 -4.28
CA LEU A 161 6.08 6.52 -4.38
C LEU A 161 7.24 5.53 -4.29
N LEU A 162 7.18 4.54 -3.39
CA LEU A 162 8.17 3.47 -3.32
C LEU A 162 8.22 2.65 -4.62
N ASN A 163 7.07 2.25 -5.15
CA ASN A 163 6.98 1.56 -6.44
C ASN A 163 7.65 2.34 -7.57
N ARG A 164 7.45 3.66 -7.65
CA ARG A 164 8.06 4.50 -8.70
C ARG A 164 9.58 4.58 -8.59
N VAL A 165 10.13 4.51 -7.38
CA VAL A 165 11.58 4.61 -7.16
C VAL A 165 12.27 3.24 -7.26
N LEU A 166 11.69 2.21 -6.63
CA LEU A 166 12.27 0.87 -6.57
C LEU A 166 11.88 0.00 -7.76
N LEU A 167 10.86 0.40 -8.53
CA LEU A 167 10.30 -0.35 -9.66
C LEU A 167 9.85 -1.78 -9.25
N LEU A 168 9.47 -1.95 -7.99
CA LEU A 168 8.92 -3.20 -7.46
C LEU A 168 7.41 -3.25 -7.69
N PRO A 169 6.84 -4.37 -8.16
CA PRO A 169 5.39 -4.50 -8.28
C PRO A 169 4.65 -4.13 -7.00
N MET A 170 3.59 -3.32 -7.12
CA MET A 170 2.79 -2.84 -5.99
C MET A 170 2.32 -3.98 -5.08
N HIS A 171 1.80 -5.07 -5.66
CA HIS A 171 1.29 -6.22 -4.88
C HIS A 171 2.35 -6.87 -3.98
N LEU A 172 3.63 -6.83 -4.35
CA LEU A 172 4.72 -7.32 -3.52
C LEU A 172 5.04 -6.34 -2.38
N LEU A 173 5.06 -5.04 -2.66
CA LEU A 173 5.27 -4.00 -1.65
C LEU A 173 4.15 -4.01 -0.59
N VAL A 174 2.90 -4.15 -1.03
CA VAL A 174 1.77 -4.30 -0.10
C VAL A 174 1.63 -5.73 0.43
N GLY A 175 2.47 -6.70 0.05
CA GLY A 175 2.41 -8.06 0.59
C GLY A 175 1.06 -8.78 0.40
N VAL A 176 0.40 -8.60 -0.74
CA VAL A 176 -0.87 -9.28 -1.05
C VAL A 176 -0.64 -10.36 -2.12
N ARG A 177 -1.27 -11.52 -1.92
CA ARG A 177 -1.21 -12.63 -2.87
C ARG A 177 -2.30 -12.48 -3.92
N CYS A 178 -2.00 -12.85 -5.15
CA CYS A 178 -2.99 -12.90 -6.22
C CYS A 178 -3.90 -14.12 -6.06
N GLY A 179 -5.22 -13.92 -6.00
CA GLY A 179 -6.18 -15.03 -5.95
C GLY A 179 -6.13 -15.98 -7.15
N ALA A 180 -5.67 -15.52 -8.32
CA ALA A 180 -5.62 -16.33 -9.55
C ALA A 180 -4.42 -17.30 -9.60
N CYS A 181 -3.23 -16.86 -9.15
CA CYS A 181 -2.01 -17.69 -9.21
C CYS A 181 -1.43 -18.05 -7.83
N GLY A 182 -2.01 -17.52 -6.74
CA GLY A 182 -1.52 -17.67 -5.38
C GLY A 182 -0.18 -16.96 -5.10
N ARG A 183 0.35 -16.22 -6.09
CA ARG A 183 1.66 -15.55 -6.01
C ARG A 183 1.55 -14.13 -5.51
#